data_AF-A0A164BJM9-F1
#
_entry.id   AF-A0A164BJM9-F1
#
_cell.length_a   1.000
_cell.length_b   1.000
_cell.length_c   1.000
_cell.angle_alpha   90.00
_cell.angle_beta   90.00
_cell.angle_gamma   90.00
#
_symmetry.space_group_name_H-M   'P 1'
#
loop_
_entity.id
_entity.type
_entity.pdbx_description
1 polymer ?
#
loop_
_entity_poly.entity_id
_entity_poly.type
_entity_poly.pdbx_seq_one_letter_code
_entity_poly.pdbx_strand_id
1 'polypeptide(L)'
;MFDSVVFGRVDVEQGPPDDQRPVVERTRLRNAVIENAYLSELVLRDVVLEDVRFRSLAVINFAVELERVTLRGNVGPVVFAVEHPGHPAPGYREHLAALDDANETWSLDVSEASGDIDIRGYAGSRLRLNPAHQTYVPRAVFRSPEWREFTDRGVWESSIRLAEAGDHDFVFLANPTSKYFEEERDFVQLLREKGFGQ
;
A
#
# COMPACT_ATOMS: atom_id res chain seq x y z
N MET A 1 -24.80 4.90 15.68
CA MET A 1 -23.96 4.12 16.60
C MET A 1 -24.11 2.68 16.12
N PHE A 2 -23.18 2.20 15.30
CA PHE A 2 -23.09 0.79 14.94
C PHE A 2 -21.81 0.30 15.61
N ASP A 3 -22.00 -0.62 16.54
CA ASP A 3 -20.95 -1.32 17.25
C ASP A 3 -20.16 -2.18 16.25
N SER A 4 -18.85 -2.25 16.47
CA SER A 4 -17.84 -2.98 15.69
C SER A 4 -18.35 -4.18 14.88
N VAL A 5 -18.09 -4.18 13.56
CA VAL A 5 -18.16 -5.39 12.75
C VAL A 5 -16.81 -6.11 12.89
N VAL A 6 -16.80 -7.20 13.65
CA VAL A 6 -15.63 -8.10 13.74
C VAL A 6 -15.74 -9.11 12.60
N PHE A 7 -14.87 -8.98 11.61
CA PHE A 7 -14.66 -10.07 10.63
C PHE A 7 -13.77 -11.12 11.30
N GLY A 8 -14.30 -12.34 11.45
CA GLY A 8 -13.51 -13.48 11.91
C GLY A 8 -12.42 -13.85 10.91
N ARG A 9 -11.36 -14.49 11.41
CA ARG A 9 -10.19 -14.97 10.68
C ARG A 9 -10.58 -15.59 9.32
N VAL A 10 -10.15 -14.95 8.24
CA VAL A 10 -10.18 -15.53 6.89
C VAL A 10 -8.76 -16.02 6.62
N ASP A 11 -8.50 -17.32 6.81
CA ASP A 11 -7.25 -17.91 6.37
C ASP A 11 -7.42 -18.38 4.92
N VAL A 12 -6.66 -17.81 4.00
CA VAL A 12 -6.47 -18.38 2.66
C VAL A 12 -5.04 -18.90 2.63
N GLU A 13 -4.84 -20.17 3.00
CA GLU A 13 -3.51 -20.78 3.22
C GLU A 13 -2.71 -21.02 1.93
N GLN A 14 -3.36 -20.98 0.76
CA GLN A 14 -2.74 -20.90 -0.56
C GLN A 14 -3.74 -20.17 -1.45
N GLY A 15 -3.36 -19.05 -2.05
CA GLY A 15 -4.28 -18.39 -2.97
C GLY A 15 -4.57 -19.31 -4.15
N PRO A 16 -5.84 -19.41 -4.53
CA PRO A 16 -6.22 -20.20 -5.68
C PRO A 16 -5.66 -19.55 -6.96
N PRO A 17 -5.63 -20.26 -8.10
CA PRO A 17 -5.22 -19.69 -9.39
C PRO A 17 -5.88 -18.33 -9.67
N ASP A 18 -5.29 -17.48 -10.52
CA ASP A 18 -5.74 -16.09 -10.71
C ASP A 18 -7.24 -15.96 -11.03
N ASP A 19 -7.84 -16.95 -11.71
CA ASP A 19 -9.27 -17.02 -12.05
C ASP A 19 -10.20 -17.47 -10.90
N GLN A 20 -9.63 -17.86 -9.76
CA GLN A 20 -10.32 -18.39 -8.59
C GLN A 20 -10.07 -17.55 -7.32
N ARG A 21 -9.29 -16.48 -7.42
CA ARG A 21 -8.98 -15.57 -6.29
C ARG A 21 -10.27 -15.07 -5.64
N PRO A 22 -10.36 -15.09 -4.29
CA PRO A 22 -11.49 -14.47 -3.60
C PRO A 22 -11.64 -13.01 -4.05
N VAL A 23 -12.85 -12.64 -4.45
CA VAL A 23 -13.16 -11.27 -4.86
C VAL A 23 -14.03 -10.63 -3.79
N VAL A 24 -13.58 -9.51 -3.24
CA VAL A 24 -14.42 -8.60 -2.45
C VAL A 24 -14.77 -7.44 -3.35
N GLU A 25 -16.04 -7.34 -3.73
CA GLU A 25 -16.51 -6.29 -4.63
C GLU A 25 -17.59 -5.39 -4.02
N ARG A 26 -17.65 -4.14 -4.49
CA ARG A 26 -18.71 -3.15 -4.19
C ARG A 26 -19.00 -3.00 -2.71
N THR A 27 -17.94 -2.98 -1.90
CA THR A 27 -18.03 -2.99 -0.44
C THR A 27 -17.58 -1.66 0.14
N ARG A 28 -18.35 -1.13 1.08
CA ARG A 28 -17.95 0.04 1.87
C ARG A 28 -17.92 -0.30 3.35
N LEU A 29 -16.75 -0.21 3.95
CA LEU A 29 -16.55 -0.34 5.39
C LEU A 29 -16.21 1.02 5.97
N ARG A 30 -16.90 1.40 7.06
CA ARG A 30 -16.68 2.70 7.72
C ARG A 30 -16.67 2.59 9.22
N ASN A 31 -15.83 3.37 9.90
CA ASN A 31 -15.75 3.46 11.36
C ASN A 31 -15.63 2.07 12.02
N ALA A 32 -14.78 1.23 11.45
CA ALA A 32 -14.68 -0.17 11.83
C ALA A 32 -13.33 -0.46 12.49
N VAL A 33 -13.35 -1.48 13.34
CA VAL A 33 -12.14 -2.10 13.86
C VAL A 33 -12.16 -3.55 13.43
N ILE A 34 -11.19 -3.92 12.60
CA ILE A 34 -10.98 -5.29 12.15
C ILE A 34 -9.96 -5.92 13.09
N GLU A 35 -10.31 -7.05 13.70
CA GLU A 35 -9.43 -7.79 14.59
C GLU A 35 -9.05 -9.13 13.92
N ASN A 36 -7.76 -9.50 13.94
CA ASN A 36 -7.28 -10.82 13.50
C ASN A 36 -7.66 -11.20 12.05
N ALA A 37 -7.48 -10.26 11.11
CA ALA A 37 -7.68 -10.53 9.68
C ALA A 37 -6.35 -10.67 8.95
N TYR A 38 -6.19 -11.74 8.17
CA TYR A 38 -5.09 -11.89 7.23
C TYR A 38 -5.69 -11.99 5.84
N LEU A 39 -5.46 -10.98 5.01
CA LEU A 39 -6.12 -10.87 3.71
C LEU A 39 -5.06 -10.92 2.61
N SER A 40 -4.81 -12.11 2.07
CA SER A 40 -3.82 -12.33 1.00
C SER A 40 -4.46 -12.90 -0.26
N GLU A 41 -3.80 -12.68 -1.40
CA GLU A 41 -4.13 -13.34 -2.67
C GLU A 41 -5.59 -13.16 -3.13
N LEU A 42 -6.13 -11.95 -2.96
CA LEU A 42 -7.51 -11.61 -3.28
C LEU A 42 -7.61 -10.39 -4.19
N VAL A 43 -8.78 -10.18 -4.77
CA VAL A 43 -9.11 -8.99 -5.56
C VAL A 43 -10.04 -8.09 -4.75
N LEU A 44 -9.65 -6.84 -4.54
CA LEU A 44 -10.50 -5.78 -4.02
C LEU A 44 -10.99 -4.92 -5.18
N ARG A 45 -12.30 -4.93 -5.45
CA ARG A 45 -12.91 -4.20 -6.56
C ARG A 45 -14.00 -3.25 -6.09
N ASP A 46 -13.90 -1.97 -6.42
CA ASP A 46 -14.90 -0.96 -6.01
C ASP A 46 -15.11 -0.97 -4.47
N VAL A 47 -14.00 -1.00 -3.72
CA VAL A 47 -14.00 -1.07 -2.25
C VAL A 47 -13.66 0.28 -1.64
N VAL A 48 -14.36 0.67 -0.59
CA VAL A 48 -14.07 1.89 0.18
C VAL A 48 -13.85 1.55 1.65
N LEU A 49 -12.68 1.92 2.19
CA LEU A 49 -12.34 1.83 3.60
C LEU A 49 -12.24 3.23 4.19
N GLU A 50 -13.14 3.58 5.10
CA GLU A 50 -13.23 4.90 5.72
C GLU A 50 -13.09 4.80 7.25
N ASP A 51 -12.05 5.38 7.82
CA ASP A 51 -11.79 5.29 9.28
C ASP A 51 -11.77 3.83 9.80
N VAL A 52 -11.06 2.95 9.08
CA VAL A 52 -10.94 1.52 9.38
C VAL A 52 -9.61 1.23 10.05
N ARG A 53 -9.65 0.72 11.29
CA ARG A 53 -8.46 0.31 12.03
C ARG A 53 -8.28 -1.19 12.05
N PHE A 54 -7.06 -1.64 11.92
CA PHE A 54 -6.67 -3.03 11.97
C PHE A 54 -5.98 -3.30 13.31
N ARG A 55 -6.51 -4.20 14.14
CA ARG A 55 -5.92 -4.59 15.43
C ARG A 55 -5.22 -5.93 15.26
N SER A 56 -3.98 -5.97 15.75
CA SER A 56 -2.89 -6.88 15.34
C SER A 56 -2.31 -6.48 13.98
N LEU A 57 -1.17 -7.06 13.56
CA LEU A 57 -0.71 -6.99 12.17
C LEU A 57 -1.76 -7.75 11.33
N ALA A 58 -2.95 -7.17 11.21
CA ALA A 58 -3.98 -7.66 10.32
C ALA A 58 -3.55 -7.15 8.94
N VAL A 59 -2.73 -7.97 8.30
CA VAL A 59 -2.05 -7.57 7.09
C VAL A 59 -2.99 -7.91 5.94
N ILE A 60 -3.36 -6.90 5.14
CA ILE A 60 -3.87 -7.12 3.78
C ILE A 60 -2.69 -7.52 2.91
N ASN A 61 -2.10 -8.66 3.25
CA ASN A 61 -0.77 -8.98 2.87
C ASN A 61 -0.73 -9.62 1.50
N PHE A 62 0.08 -9.04 0.65
CA PHE A 62 0.73 -9.75 -0.44
C PHE A 62 -0.20 -10.27 -1.53
N ALA A 63 0.22 -9.99 -2.75
CA ALA A 63 -0.47 -10.38 -3.95
C ALA A 63 -1.96 -9.99 -3.94
N VAL A 64 -2.27 -8.79 -3.46
CA VAL A 64 -3.63 -8.25 -3.50
C VAL A 64 -3.81 -7.42 -4.76
N GLU A 65 -4.79 -7.78 -5.57
CA GLU A 65 -5.15 -7.00 -6.74
C GLU A 65 -6.13 -5.89 -6.33
N LEU A 66 -5.84 -4.67 -6.74
CA LEU A 66 -6.62 -3.49 -6.38
C LEU A 66 -7.24 -2.89 -7.63
N GLU A 67 -8.56 -2.80 -7.64
CA GLU A 67 -9.34 -2.13 -8.68
C GLU A 67 -10.28 -1.11 -8.05
N ARG A 68 -10.02 0.19 -8.27
CA ARG A 68 -10.87 1.28 -7.77
C ARG A 68 -11.12 1.20 -6.25
N VAL A 69 -10.05 0.98 -5.48
CA VAL A 69 -10.08 0.90 -4.01
C VAL A 69 -9.77 2.25 -3.39
N THR A 70 -10.63 2.78 -2.53
CA THR A 70 -10.41 4.07 -1.86
C THR A 70 -10.18 3.89 -0.36
N LEU A 71 -9.10 4.48 0.14
CA LEU A 71 -8.84 4.66 1.57
C LEU A 71 -9.07 6.13 1.94
N ARG A 72 -9.84 6.38 2.99
CA ARG A 72 -10.16 7.74 3.47
C ARG A 72 -10.16 7.81 4.99
N GLY A 73 -9.73 8.93 5.54
CA GLY A 73 -9.70 9.14 6.99
C GLY A 73 -8.53 8.40 7.64
N ASN A 74 -8.71 7.92 8.86
CA ASN A 74 -7.66 7.21 9.59
C ASN A 74 -7.72 5.69 9.34
N VAL A 75 -6.87 5.19 8.44
CA VAL A 75 -6.80 3.79 8.01
C VAL A 75 -5.47 3.17 8.43
N GLY A 76 -5.51 1.96 8.98
CA GLY A 76 -4.31 1.15 9.27
C GLY A 76 -4.24 0.64 10.72
N PRO A 77 -3.11 0.03 11.12
CA PRO A 77 -1.95 -0.35 10.27
C PRO A 77 -2.32 -1.30 9.13
N VAL A 78 -1.86 -1.04 7.92
CA VAL A 78 -2.08 -1.91 6.75
C VAL A 78 -0.90 -1.86 5.79
N VAL A 79 -0.56 -3.01 5.21
CA VAL A 79 0.42 -3.13 4.12
C VAL A 79 -0.32 -3.60 2.89
N PHE A 80 -0.16 -2.94 1.75
CA PHE A 80 -0.52 -3.42 0.43
C PHE A 80 0.77 -3.71 -0.32
N ALA A 81 1.01 -4.96 -0.64
CA ALA A 81 2.21 -5.35 -1.34
C ALA A 81 1.87 -6.32 -2.46
N VAL A 82 2.51 -6.12 -3.62
CA VAL A 82 2.35 -7.01 -4.76
C VAL A 82 2.96 -8.39 -4.52
N GLU A 83 3.98 -8.52 -3.66
CA GLU A 83 4.68 -9.80 -3.47
C GLU A 83 4.94 -10.15 -2.01
N HIS A 84 4.84 -11.44 -1.68
CA HIS A 84 5.25 -11.99 -0.40
C HIS A 84 6.75 -12.34 -0.40
N PRO A 85 7.56 -11.83 0.55
CA PRO A 85 8.92 -12.32 0.75
C PRO A 85 8.88 -13.80 1.15
N GLY A 86 9.26 -14.71 0.24
CA GLY A 86 9.28 -16.16 0.48
C GLY A 86 8.13 -16.97 -0.13
N HIS A 87 7.11 -16.33 -0.71
CA HIS A 87 6.07 -16.99 -1.50
C HIS A 87 5.90 -16.27 -2.84
N PRO A 88 6.86 -16.42 -3.77
CA PRO A 88 6.67 -15.91 -5.12
C PRO A 88 5.53 -16.71 -5.76
N ALA A 89 4.35 -16.10 -5.93
CA ALA A 89 3.36 -16.60 -6.85
C ALA A 89 3.94 -16.41 -8.26
N PRO A 90 4.39 -17.48 -8.95
CA PRO A 90 5.05 -17.34 -10.24
C PRO A 90 4.06 -16.73 -11.24
N GLY A 91 4.44 -15.65 -11.93
CA GLY A 91 3.56 -14.98 -12.89
C GLY A 91 2.72 -13.83 -12.32
N TYR A 92 2.66 -13.63 -11.00
CA TYR A 92 1.78 -12.61 -10.42
C TYR A 92 2.22 -11.19 -10.74
N ARG A 93 3.55 -10.95 -10.76
CA ARG A 93 4.12 -9.67 -11.18
C ARG A 93 3.83 -9.39 -12.65
N GLU A 94 3.93 -10.42 -13.49
CA GLU A 94 3.61 -10.34 -14.92
C GLU A 94 2.11 -10.09 -15.15
N HIS A 95 1.24 -10.72 -14.35
CA HIS A 95 -0.21 -10.48 -14.37
C HIS A 95 -0.55 -9.04 -14.00
N LEU A 96 -0.01 -8.52 -12.90
CA LEU A 96 -0.23 -7.12 -12.55
C LEU A 96 0.37 -6.15 -13.58
N ALA A 97 1.56 -6.44 -14.12
CA ALA A 97 2.13 -5.64 -15.20
C ALA A 97 1.24 -5.65 -16.46
N ALA A 98 0.62 -6.79 -16.78
CA ALA A 98 -0.35 -6.86 -17.88
C ALA A 98 -1.62 -6.05 -17.58
N LEU A 99 -2.10 -6.06 -16.34
CA LEU A 99 -3.19 -5.17 -15.92
C LEU A 99 -2.79 -3.70 -16.00
N ASP A 100 -1.54 -3.36 -15.70
CA ASP A 100 -1.00 -1.99 -15.80
C ASP A 100 -0.97 -1.54 -17.26
N ASP A 101 -0.50 -2.39 -18.17
CA ASP A 101 -0.47 -2.15 -19.62
C ASP A 101 -1.87 -2.04 -20.22
N ALA A 102 -2.85 -2.77 -19.68
CA ALA A 102 -4.24 -2.71 -20.13
C ALA A 102 -4.94 -1.38 -19.79
N ASN A 103 -4.33 -0.52 -18.97
CA ASN A 103 -4.80 0.83 -18.62
C ASN A 103 -6.24 0.86 -18.06
N GLU A 104 -6.64 -0.22 -17.38
CA GLU A 104 -7.98 -0.40 -16.85
C GLU A 104 -8.14 0.35 -15.51
N THR A 105 -8.37 1.66 -15.57
CA THR A 105 -8.69 2.52 -14.41
C THR A 105 -7.61 2.56 -13.30
N TRP A 106 -7.73 3.52 -12.38
CA TRP A 106 -6.86 3.62 -11.21
C TRP A 106 -7.13 2.46 -10.23
N SER A 107 -6.11 2.02 -9.50
CA SER A 107 -6.19 0.88 -8.59
C SER A 107 -6.51 1.29 -7.16
N LEU A 108 -5.77 2.27 -6.65
CA LEU A 108 -5.80 2.64 -5.25
C LEU A 108 -5.78 4.16 -5.11
N ASP A 109 -6.75 4.69 -4.38
CA ASP A 109 -6.82 6.09 -4.00
C ASP A 109 -6.59 6.21 -2.50
N VAL A 110 -5.46 6.81 -2.13
CA VAL A 110 -5.09 7.10 -0.73
C VAL A 110 -4.94 8.60 -0.49
N SER A 111 -5.41 9.44 -1.42
CA SER A 111 -5.23 10.89 -1.36
C SER A 111 -5.91 11.54 -0.16
N GLU A 112 -6.93 10.90 0.40
CA GLU A 112 -7.63 11.35 1.61
C GLU A 112 -7.31 10.47 2.85
N ALA A 113 -6.34 9.56 2.73
CA ALA A 113 -5.97 8.63 3.80
C ALA A 113 -4.85 9.19 4.69
N SER A 114 -4.96 8.85 5.97
CA SER A 114 -3.96 9.01 7.03
C SER A 114 -3.85 7.71 7.81
N GLY A 115 -2.83 7.58 8.65
CA GLY A 115 -2.57 6.38 9.42
C GLY A 115 -1.30 5.67 8.96
N ASP A 116 -1.12 4.44 9.44
CA ASP A 116 0.05 3.60 9.15
C ASP A 116 -0.28 2.73 7.92
N ILE A 117 0.13 3.21 6.73
CA ILE A 117 -0.20 2.60 5.45
C ILE A 117 1.09 2.42 4.67
N ASP A 118 1.36 1.19 4.28
CA ASP A 118 2.53 0.82 3.49
C ASP A 118 2.08 0.28 2.13
N ILE A 119 2.59 0.83 1.03
CA ILE A 119 2.20 0.46 -0.33
C ILE A 119 3.45 0.13 -1.14
N ARG A 120 3.52 -1.09 -1.66
CA ARG A 120 4.72 -1.64 -2.31
C ARG A 120 4.38 -2.32 -3.63
N GLY A 121 5.13 -1.97 -4.67
CA GLY A 121 5.14 -2.64 -5.97
C GLY A 121 3.99 -2.29 -6.92
N TYR A 122 3.10 -1.36 -6.54
CA TYR A 122 2.05 -0.87 -7.44
C TYR A 122 2.59 0.28 -8.30
N ALA A 123 2.26 0.28 -9.59
CA ALA A 123 2.64 1.34 -10.51
C ALA A 123 2.05 2.69 -10.09
N GLY A 124 2.91 3.71 -9.99
CA GLY A 124 2.51 5.06 -9.55
C GLY A 124 1.39 5.69 -10.40
N SER A 125 1.32 5.37 -11.70
CA SER A 125 0.25 5.83 -12.60
C SER A 125 -1.15 5.36 -12.22
N ARG A 126 -1.27 4.31 -11.40
CA ARG A 126 -2.53 3.74 -10.91
C ARG A 126 -2.89 4.20 -9.51
N LEU A 127 -2.01 4.95 -8.87
CA LEU A 127 -2.19 5.47 -7.53
C LEU A 127 -2.69 6.90 -7.59
N ARG A 128 -3.63 7.24 -6.71
CA ARG A 128 -4.01 8.63 -6.46
C ARG A 128 -3.50 9.02 -5.09
N LEU A 129 -2.55 9.97 -5.11
CA LEU A 129 -1.80 10.39 -3.95
C LEU A 129 -2.08 11.87 -3.64
N ASN A 130 -1.92 12.25 -2.38
CA ASN A 130 -1.91 13.63 -1.95
C ASN A 130 -0.51 14.24 -2.10
N PRO A 131 -0.29 15.17 -3.03
CA PRO A 131 1.05 15.73 -3.25
C PRO A 131 1.58 16.56 -2.06
N ALA A 132 0.73 16.93 -1.09
CA ALA A 132 1.19 17.66 0.08
C ALA A 132 1.99 16.78 1.07
N HIS A 133 1.70 15.48 1.13
CA HIS A 133 2.26 14.60 2.16
C HIS A 133 2.49 13.15 1.72
N GLN A 134 2.28 12.82 0.45
CA GLN A 134 2.52 11.48 -0.11
C GLN A 134 3.32 11.57 -1.41
N THR A 135 4.29 10.69 -1.61
CA THR A 135 5.07 10.63 -2.85
C THR A 135 5.34 9.20 -3.27
N TYR A 136 5.31 8.96 -4.58
CA TYR A 136 5.68 7.69 -5.19
C TYR A 136 7.15 7.70 -5.58
N VAL A 137 7.89 6.66 -5.19
CA VAL A 137 9.30 6.47 -5.54
C VAL A 137 9.45 5.16 -6.33
N PRO A 138 9.77 5.24 -7.64
CA PRO A 138 10.02 4.04 -8.44
C PRO A 138 11.24 3.26 -7.94
N ARG A 139 11.20 1.93 -8.06
CA ARG A 139 12.29 1.03 -7.68
C ARG A 139 13.63 1.36 -8.33
N ALA A 140 13.58 1.90 -9.54
CA ALA A 140 14.76 2.29 -10.30
C ALA A 140 15.56 3.39 -9.57
N VAL A 141 14.90 4.24 -8.78
CA VAL A 141 15.54 5.28 -7.98
C VAL A 141 16.44 4.68 -6.91
N PHE A 142 15.98 3.65 -6.18
CA PHE A 142 16.77 3.01 -5.11
C PHE A 142 18.07 2.36 -5.60
N ARG A 143 18.17 2.11 -6.92
CA ARG A 143 19.35 1.54 -7.56
C ARG A 143 20.32 2.61 -8.10
N SER A 144 19.91 3.87 -8.11
CA SER A 144 20.70 4.95 -8.68
C SER A 144 21.87 5.34 -7.75
N PRO A 145 23.02 5.78 -8.30
CA PRO A 145 24.12 6.31 -7.49
C PRO A 145 23.70 7.51 -6.63
N GLU A 146 22.87 8.39 -7.17
CA GLU A 146 22.39 9.61 -6.51
C GLU A 146 21.54 9.29 -5.27
N TRP A 147 20.76 8.20 -5.32
CA TRP A 147 20.03 7.72 -4.14
C TRP A 147 20.98 7.31 -3.00
N ARG A 148 22.06 6.59 -3.32
CA ARG A 148 23.02 6.11 -2.30
C ARG A 148 23.75 7.24 -1.60
N GLU A 149 23.97 8.36 -2.30
CA GLU A 149 24.57 9.57 -1.72
C GLU A 149 23.56 10.37 -0.90
N PHE A 150 22.26 10.20 -1.16
CA PHE A 150 21.17 10.90 -0.48
C PHE A 150 20.80 10.31 0.89
N THR A 151 21.01 9.01 1.11
CA THR A 151 20.55 8.32 2.32
C THR A 151 21.43 8.55 3.56
N ASP A 152 21.40 9.74 4.15
CA ASP A 152 21.72 9.92 5.58
C ASP A 152 20.43 9.80 6.41
N ARG A 153 20.40 8.84 7.33
CA ARG A 153 19.19 8.09 7.70
C ARG A 153 18.40 8.72 8.86
N GLY A 154 17.16 9.13 8.59
CA GLY A 154 16.18 9.69 9.55
C GLY A 154 14.96 8.78 9.84
N VAL A 155 13.79 9.37 10.13
CA VAL A 155 12.54 8.65 10.51
C VAL A 155 12.08 7.53 9.57
N TRP A 156 12.54 7.50 8.32
CA TRP A 156 12.18 6.49 7.31
C TRP A 156 13.22 5.39 7.09
N GLU A 157 14.24 5.25 7.95
CA GLU A 157 15.32 4.27 7.77
C GLU A 157 14.80 2.85 7.48
N SER A 158 13.81 2.38 8.24
CA SER A 158 13.27 1.03 8.09
C SER A 158 12.59 0.83 6.73
N SER A 159 11.76 1.79 6.30
CA SER A 159 11.06 1.72 5.02
C SER A 159 12.02 1.84 3.84
N ILE A 160 13.04 2.70 3.94
CA ILE A 160 14.10 2.81 2.94
C ILE A 160 14.85 1.48 2.81
N ARG A 161 15.30 0.88 3.93
CA ARG A 161 15.97 -0.42 3.91
C ARG A 161 15.08 -1.51 3.30
N LEU A 162 13.78 -1.48 3.59
CA LEU A 162 12.81 -2.41 3.01
C LEU A 162 12.65 -2.21 1.50
N ALA A 163 12.56 -0.96 1.04
CA ALA A 163 12.47 -0.63 -0.38
C ALA A 163 13.73 -1.07 -1.14
N GLU A 164 14.91 -0.81 -0.56
CA GLU A 164 16.21 -1.24 -1.09
C GLU A 164 16.34 -2.77 -1.16
N ALA A 165 15.80 -3.49 -0.18
CA ALA A 165 15.86 -4.94 -0.12
C ALA A 165 14.80 -5.64 -1.01
N GLY A 166 13.61 -5.06 -1.12
CA GLY A 166 12.46 -5.66 -1.79
C GLY A 166 12.46 -5.51 -3.32
N ASP A 167 13.22 -4.56 -3.87
CA ASP A 167 13.16 -4.22 -5.30
C ASP A 167 11.75 -3.86 -5.79
N HIS A 168 11.03 -3.09 -4.96
CA HIS A 168 9.67 -2.67 -5.22
C HIS A 168 9.59 -1.15 -5.34
N ASP A 169 8.61 -0.68 -6.13
CA ASP A 169 8.18 0.70 -6.06
C ASP A 169 7.57 0.96 -4.67
N PHE A 170 7.71 2.18 -4.15
CA PHE A 170 7.30 2.47 -2.77
C PHE A 170 6.52 3.79 -2.70
N VAL A 171 5.48 3.83 -1.88
CA VAL A 171 4.80 5.09 -1.52
C VAL A 171 5.23 5.51 -0.13
N PHE A 172 5.81 6.69 -0.02
CA PHE A 172 6.05 7.32 1.27
C PHE A 172 4.87 8.22 1.62
N LEU A 173 4.24 7.96 2.77
CA LEU A 173 3.10 8.70 3.29
C LEU A 173 3.49 9.31 4.63
N ALA A 174 3.61 10.64 4.67
CA ALA A 174 3.70 11.38 5.93
C ALA A 174 2.32 11.40 6.59
N ASN A 175 2.22 10.83 7.79
CA ASN A 175 0.96 10.61 8.48
C ASN A 175 0.64 11.83 9.38
N PRO A 176 -0.43 12.61 9.10
CA PRO A 176 -0.79 13.79 9.89
C PRO A 176 -1.05 13.53 11.38
N THR A 177 -1.26 12.27 11.77
CA THR A 177 -1.48 11.85 13.16
C THR A 177 -0.19 11.38 13.86
N SER A 178 0.91 11.25 13.12
CA SER A 178 2.23 10.86 13.63
C SER A 178 2.84 12.02 14.41
N LYS A 179 3.56 11.71 15.49
CA LYS A 179 4.40 12.69 16.20
C LYS A 179 5.61 13.14 15.36
N TYR A 180 5.92 12.41 14.28
CA TYR A 180 7.00 12.70 13.34
C TYR A 180 6.48 13.36 12.05
N PHE A 181 5.20 13.75 11.98
CA PHE A 181 4.56 14.23 10.75
C PHE A 181 5.36 15.30 10.00
N GLU A 182 5.88 16.31 10.71
CA GLU A 182 6.66 17.38 10.08
C GLU A 182 7.94 16.84 9.42
N GLU A 183 8.69 15.98 10.12
CA GLU A 183 9.91 15.35 9.59
C GLU A 183 9.58 14.41 8.41
N GLU A 184 8.51 13.63 8.53
CA GLU A 184 8.04 12.75 7.46
C GLU A 184 7.62 13.55 6.21
N ARG A 185 6.90 14.66 6.40
CA ARG A 185 6.44 15.55 5.32
C ARG A 185 7.62 16.22 4.65
N ASP A 186 8.56 16.75 5.43
CA ASP A 186 9.75 17.42 4.90
C ASP A 186 10.60 16.43 4.09
N PHE A 187 10.69 15.17 4.53
CA PHE A 187 11.32 14.11 3.75
C PHE A 187 10.59 13.83 2.43
N VAL A 188 9.26 13.73 2.45
CA VAL A 188 8.44 13.56 1.23
C VAL A 188 8.64 14.71 0.24
N GLN A 189 8.71 15.95 0.72
CA GLN A 189 8.98 17.10 -0.13
C GLN A 189 10.40 17.08 -0.68
N LEU A 190 11.39 16.76 0.15
CA LEU A 190 12.78 16.62 -0.27
C LEU A 190 12.94 15.56 -1.38
N LEU A 191 12.25 14.42 -1.28
CA LEU A 191 12.24 13.41 -2.34
C LEU A 191 11.75 13.98 -3.68
N ARG A 192 10.68 14.78 -3.66
CA ARG A 192 10.16 15.43 -4.87
C ARG A 192 11.13 16.48 -5.41
N GLU A 193 11.67 17.33 -4.56
CA GLU A 193 12.64 18.37 -4.94
C GLU A 193 13.90 17.79 -5.60
N LYS A 194 14.33 16.60 -5.15
CA LYS A 194 15.45 15.87 -5.74
C LYS A 194 15.08 15.06 -7.00
N GLY A 195 13.81 15.04 -7.38
CA GLY A 195 13.32 14.27 -8.54
C GLY A 195 13.24 12.76 -8.30
N PHE A 196 13.32 12.32 -7.04
CA PHE A 196 13.15 10.93 -6.65
C PHE A 196 11.68 10.55 -6.49
N GLY A 197 10.86 11.51 -6.07
CA GLY A 197 9.43 11.36 -5.85
C GLY A 197 8.57 11.97 -6.96
N GLN A 198 7.43 11.33 -7.25
CA GLN A 198 6.38 11.81 -8.15
C GLN A 198 5.08 12.04 -7.38
#